data_AF-A0A8J6VKH6-F1
#
_entry.id   AF-A0A8J6VKH6-F1
#
_cell.length_a   1.000
_cell.length_b   1.000
_cell.length_c   1.000
_cell.angle_alpha   90.00
_cell.angle_beta   90.00
_cell.angle_gamma   90.00
#
_symmetry.space_group_name_H-M   'P 1'
#
loop_
_entity.id
_entity.type
_entity.pdbx_description
1 polymer ?
#
loop_
_entity_poly.entity_id
_entity_poly.type
_entity_poly.pdbx_seq_one_letter_code
_entity_poly.pdbx_strand_id
1 'polypeptide(L)'
;MQTLPIYSGLTKLERQIVAINQKQATGELIVGYRTPQWRLCFFLGQLVYAVGETHRVRRWQRALKHHCPDWKVENDQLAITQL
;
A
#
# COMPACT_ATOMS: atom_id res chain seq x y z
N MET A 1 -16.79 6.08 -15.10
CA MET A 1 -16.66 5.80 -13.65
C MET A 1 -16.89 4.31 -13.46
N GLN A 2 -15.85 3.52 -13.19
CA GLN A 2 -16.00 2.06 -13.04
C GLN A 2 -16.12 1.71 -11.56
N THR A 3 -17.22 1.06 -11.17
CA THR A 3 -17.43 0.50 -9.81
C THR A 3 -17.00 -0.96 -9.81
N LEU A 4 -15.99 -1.28 -9.00
CA LEU A 4 -15.47 -2.64 -8.79
C LEU A 4 -16.34 -3.41 -7.78
N PRO A 5 -16.40 -4.76 -7.85
CA PRO A 5 -17.33 -5.56 -7.07
C PRO A 5 -16.99 -5.51 -5.58
N ILE A 6 -18.02 -5.35 -4.76
CA ILE A 6 -17.93 -5.09 -3.32
C ILE A 6 -17.61 -6.40 -2.58
N TYR A 7 -16.34 -6.61 -2.26
CA TYR A 7 -15.92 -7.51 -1.20
C TYR A 7 -15.92 -6.72 0.12
N SER A 8 -16.72 -7.13 1.10
CA SER A 8 -16.90 -6.39 2.38
C SER A 8 -15.60 -6.09 3.12
N GLY A 9 -14.60 -6.98 3.03
CA GLY A 9 -13.26 -6.77 3.60
C GLY A 9 -12.44 -5.67 2.90
N LEU A 10 -12.59 -5.49 1.59
CA LEU A 10 -11.94 -4.42 0.82
C LEU A 10 -12.47 -3.05 1.27
N THR A 11 -13.77 -2.93 1.54
CA THR A 11 -14.38 -1.64 1.90
C THR A 11 -13.82 -1.01 3.19
N LYS A 12 -13.41 -1.82 4.18
CA LYS A 12 -12.82 -1.31 5.43
C LYS A 12 -11.41 -0.79 5.19
N LEU A 13 -10.61 -1.55 4.45
CA LEU A 13 -9.24 -1.17 4.11
C LEU A 13 -9.23 0.08 3.22
N GLU A 14 -10.08 0.12 2.19
CA GLU A 14 -10.25 1.28 1.30
C GLU A 14 -10.59 2.55 2.08
N ARG A 15 -11.57 2.48 3.01
CA ARG A 15 -11.91 3.62 3.87
C ARG A 15 -10.73 4.08 4.73
N GLN A 16 -9.94 3.15 5.26
CA GLN A 16 -8.75 3.52 6.05
C GLN A 16 -7.68 4.18 5.18
N ILE A 17 -7.42 3.66 3.98
CA ILE A 17 -6.46 4.25 3.03
C ILE A 17 -6.92 5.65 2.61
N VAL A 18 -8.21 5.83 2.30
CA VAL A 18 -8.78 7.14 1.98
C VAL A 18 -8.64 8.11 3.16
N ALA A 19 -8.91 7.66 4.39
CA ALA A 19 -8.76 8.50 5.57
C ALA A 19 -7.29 8.88 5.83
N ILE A 20 -6.33 7.97 5.62
CA ILE A 20 -4.89 8.24 5.72
C ILE A 20 -4.49 9.29 4.69
N ASN A 21 -4.96 9.15 3.45
CA ASN A 21 -4.69 10.10 2.38
C ASN A 21 -5.25 11.50 2.68
N GLN A 22 -6.52 11.59 3.08
CA GLN A 22 -7.17 12.86 3.41
C GLN A 22 -6.50 13.57 4.60
N LYS A 23 -6.07 12.81 5.61
CA LYS A 23 -5.41 13.35 6.81
C LYS A 23 -3.91 13.58 6.62
N GLN A 24 -3.35 13.24 5.46
CA GLN A 24 -1.91 13.28 5.20
C GLN A 24 -1.12 12.53 6.28
N ALA A 25 -1.68 11.42 6.79
CA ALA A 25 -1.11 10.72 7.93
C ALA A 25 0.18 9.99 7.53
N THR A 26 1.17 10.03 8.41
CA THR A 26 2.44 9.31 8.27
C THR A 26 2.49 8.19 9.31
N GLY A 27 2.93 7.00 8.90
CA GLY A 27 3.04 5.84 9.79
C GLY A 27 2.72 4.52 9.10
N GLU A 28 2.54 3.47 9.90
CA GLU A 28 2.31 2.11 9.39
C GLU A 28 0.87 1.66 9.63
N LEU A 29 0.23 1.13 8.59
CA LEU A 29 -1.04 0.43 8.67
C LEU A 29 -0.78 -1.08 8.60
N ILE A 30 -1.09 -1.77 9.69
CA ILE A 30 -0.94 -3.22 9.81
C ILE A 30 -2.23 -3.89 9.35
N VAL A 31 -2.15 -4.70 8.29
CA VAL A 31 -3.29 -5.43 7.71
C VAL A 31 -3.08 -6.92 7.86
N GLY A 32 -3.88 -7.57 8.69
CA GLY A 32 -3.86 -9.03 8.85
C GLY A 32 -4.70 -9.50 10.04
N TYR A 33 -5.10 -10.76 10.01
CA TYR A 33 -5.78 -11.43 11.12
C TYR A 33 -5.03 -12.75 11.36
N ARG A 34 -4.09 -12.71 12.32
CA ARG A 34 -3.04 -13.71 12.53
C ARG A 34 -2.04 -13.80 11.35
N THR A 35 -0.82 -14.22 11.65
CA THR A 35 0.33 -14.21 10.74
C THR A 35 0.03 -14.87 9.38
N PRO A 36 0.49 -14.31 8.24
CA PRO A 36 1.37 -13.13 8.11
C PRO A 36 0.62 -11.79 8.02
N GLN A 37 1.18 -10.74 8.64
CA GLN A 37 0.67 -9.36 8.61
C GLN A 37 1.35 -8.56 7.48
N TRP A 38 0.59 -7.67 6.83
CA TRP A 38 1.12 -6.66 5.92
C TRP A 38 1.35 -5.37 6.69
N ARG A 39 2.54 -4.77 6.53
CA ARG A 39 2.84 -3.41 6.97
C ARG A 39 2.80 -2.49 5.76
N LEU A 40 1.85 -1.56 5.72
CA LEU A 40 1.72 -0.54 4.69
C LEU A 40 2.22 0.78 5.26
N CYS A 41 3.29 1.33 4.72
CA CYS A 41 3.95 2.49 5.28
C CYS A 41 3.62 3.72 4.46
N PHE A 42 3.09 4.73 5.13
CA PHE A 42 2.63 5.97 4.56
C PHE A 42 3.48 7.14 4.99
N PHE A 43 3.70 8.08 4.07
CA PHE A 43 4.30 9.38 4.31
C PHE A 43 3.40 10.43 3.65
N LEU A 44 2.94 11.41 4.42
CA LEU A 44 2.00 12.44 3.94
C LEU A 44 0.78 11.84 3.21
N GLY A 45 0.21 10.77 3.76
CA GLY A 45 -0.96 10.11 3.17
C GLY A 45 -0.70 9.37 1.85
N GLN A 46 0.56 9.29 1.41
CA GLN A 46 0.99 8.52 0.24
C GLN A 46 1.63 7.21 0.70
N LEU A 47 1.31 6.11 0.02
CA LEU A 47 1.91 4.81 0.29
C LEU A 47 3.33 4.80 -0.27
N VAL A 48 4.34 4.72 0.61
CA VAL A 48 5.76 4.71 0.24
C VAL A 48 6.23 3.27 0.00
N TYR A 49 5.91 2.37 0.91
CA TYR A 49 6.31 0.97 0.79
C TYR A 49 5.36 0.02 1.52
N ALA A 50 5.34 -1.23 1.07
CA ALA A 50 4.51 -2.28 1.64
C ALA A 50 5.38 -3.51 1.89
N VAL A 51 5.42 -3.99 3.14
CA VAL A 51 6.16 -5.20 3.52
C VAL A 51 5.17 -6.27 3.95
N GLY A 52 5.30 -7.46 3.38
CA GLY A 52 4.59 -8.65 3.85
C GLY A 52 5.60 -9.70 4.30
N GLU A 53 5.36 -10.32 5.45
CA GLU A 53 6.16 -11.46 5.90
C GLU A 53 5.92 -12.64 4.94
N THR A 54 6.91 -12.86 4.07
CA THR A 54 7.65 -14.10 3.87
C THR A 54 8.15 -14.18 2.43
N HIS A 55 7.34 -14.02 1.36
CA HIS A 55 7.87 -14.03 -0.03
C HIS A 55 6.95 -13.37 -1.08
N ARG A 56 6.61 -12.07 -0.96
CA ARG A 56 5.57 -11.45 -1.82
C ARG A 56 5.88 -10.15 -2.55
N VAL A 57 7.09 -9.58 -2.48
CA VAL A 57 7.47 -8.41 -3.30
C VAL A 57 7.11 -8.65 -4.78
N ARG A 58 7.44 -9.84 -5.31
CA ARG A 58 7.09 -10.24 -6.69
C ARG A 58 5.58 -10.38 -6.93
N ARG A 59 4.80 -10.84 -5.95
CA ARG A 59 3.34 -11.00 -6.09
C ARG A 59 2.64 -9.65 -6.06
N TRP A 60 3.09 -8.74 -5.19
CA TRP A 60 2.61 -7.36 -5.15
C TRP A 60 2.94 -6.62 -6.43
N GLN A 61 4.19 -6.70 -6.91
CA GLN A 61 4.60 -6.12 -8.19
C GLN A 61 3.76 -6.66 -9.37
N ARG A 62 3.45 -7.96 -9.38
CA ARG A 62 2.57 -8.54 -10.42
C ARG A 62 1.14 -8.00 -10.33
N ALA A 63 0.58 -7.90 -9.13
CA ALA A 63 -0.77 -7.35 -8.93
C ALA A 63 -0.84 -5.87 -9.33
N LEU A 64 0.17 -5.07 -8.96
CA LEU A 64 0.29 -3.68 -9.37
C LEU A 64 0.37 -3.55 -10.89
N LYS A 65 1.23 -4.33 -11.56
CA LYS A 65 1.29 -4.33 -13.03
C LYS A 65 -0.03 -4.75 -13.69
N HIS A 66 -0.79 -5.65 -13.06
CA HIS A 66 -2.03 -6.16 -13.62
C HIS A 66 -3.21 -5.17 -13.46
N HIS A 67 -3.31 -4.52 -12.29
CA HIS A 67 -4.43 -3.63 -11.97
C HIS A 67 -4.12 -2.15 -12.16
N CYS A 68 -2.84 -1.77 -12.13
CA CYS A 68 -2.35 -0.40 -12.28
C CYS A 68 -1.17 -0.40 -13.29
N PRO A 69 -1.44 -0.60 -14.59
CA PRO A 69 -0.40 -0.74 -15.60
C PRO A 69 0.52 0.49 -15.72
N ASP A 70 -0.01 1.68 -15.42
CA ASP A 70 0.73 2.95 -15.44
C ASP A 70 1.45 3.26 -14.12
N TRP A 71 1.37 2.37 -13.14
CA TRP A 71 2.08 2.57 -11.87
C TRP A 71 3.59 2.49 -12.09
N LYS A 72 4.24 3.64 -11.95
CA LYS A 72 5.70 3.76 -11.94
C LYS A 72 6.14 3.96 -10.49
N VAL A 73 7.15 3.20 -10.08
CA VAL A 73 7.92 3.56 -8.89
C VAL A 73 8.71 4.81 -9.26
N GLU A 74 8.35 5.93 -8.66
CA GLU A 74 9.13 7.16 -8.74
C GLU A 74 10.37 6.94 -7.87
N ASN A 75 11.44 6.44 -8.48
CA ASN A 75 12.70 6.12 -7.80
C ASN A 75 13.52 7.37 -7.43
N ASP A 76 13.01 8.58 -7.65
CA ASP A 76 13.81 9.80 -7.64
C ASP A 76 14.03 10.46 -6.28
N GLN A 77 13.55 9.91 -5.16
CA GLN A 77 13.71 10.55 -3.85
C GLN A 77 14.03 9.62 -2.68
N LEU A 78 14.72 8.51 -2.93
CA LEU A 78 15.42 7.79 -1.86
C LEU A 78 16.92 7.91 -2.06
N ALA A 79 17.42 9.15 -2.05
CA ALA A 79 18.78 9.39 -1.60
C ALA A 79 18.84 8.88 -0.16
N ILE A 80 19.32 7.65 -0.01
CA ILE A 80 19.66 7.07 1.28
C ILE A 80 20.76 7.97 1.84
N THR A 81 20.37 8.96 2.65
CA THR A 81 21.31 9.63 3.54
C THR A 81 21.76 8.58 4.54
N GLN A 82 22.87 7.93 4.21
CA GLN A 82 23.63 7.10 5.14
C GLN A 82 24.04 8.00 6.32
N LEU A 83 23.60 7.63 7.52
CA LEU A 83 24.22 8.00 8.79
C LEU A 83 24.48 6.71 9.57
#